data_AF-A0A7S1G5S2-F1
#
_entry.id   AF-A0A7S1G5S2-F1
#
_cell.length_a   1.000
_cell.length_b   1.000
_cell.length_c   1.000
_cell.angle_alpha   90.00
_cell.angle_beta   90.00
_cell.angle_gamma   90.00
#
_symmetry.space_group_name_H-M   'P 1'
#
loop_
_entity.id
_entity.type
_entity.pdbx_description
1 polymer ?
#
loop_
_entity_poly.entity_id
_entity_poly.type
_entity_poly.pdbx_seq_one_letter_code
_entity_poly.pdbx_strand_id
1 'polypeptide(L)'
;DEDVNSATTFALQLGRRDPATVARALLLGRVVKQPFFSQLRTVEQLGYLVWSGHFYVGDVVGFRFRIQSGTADSVHLHERMEVFMEKFANEVRDMSDEDFAHKVSVLRSNV
;
A
#
# COMPACT_ATOMS: atom_id res chain seq x y z
N ASP A 1 -17.33 22.23 -17.18
CA ASP A 1 -16.56 20.98 -17.01
C ASP A 1 -16.44 20.67 -15.53
N GLU A 2 -17.26 19.73 -15.07
CA GLU A 2 -17.15 19.20 -13.70
C GLU A 2 -15.98 18.21 -13.67
N ASP A 3 -15.15 18.32 -12.63
CA ASP A 3 -14.11 17.34 -12.37
C ASP A 3 -14.76 16.04 -11.91
N VAL A 4 -14.89 15.09 -12.83
CA VAL A 4 -15.46 13.74 -12.58
C VAL A 4 -14.48 12.84 -11.81
N ASN A 5 -13.30 13.34 -11.44
CA ASN A 5 -12.33 12.53 -10.72
C ASN A 5 -12.79 12.29 -9.27
N SER A 6 -12.68 11.03 -8.85
CA SER A 6 -12.82 10.65 -7.46
C SER A 6 -11.48 10.14 -6.92
N ALA A 7 -11.31 10.22 -5.60
CA ALA A 7 -10.17 9.64 -4.94
C ALA A 7 -10.58 9.06 -3.59
N THR A 8 -9.89 7.99 -3.20
CA THR A 8 -10.02 7.45 -1.85
C THR A 8 -8.63 7.21 -1.27
N THR A 9 -8.48 7.49 0.02
CA THR A 9 -7.21 7.39 0.74
C THR A 9 -7.41 6.66 2.04
N PHE A 10 -6.59 5.64 2.28
CA PHE A 10 -6.56 4.91 3.54
C PHE A 10 -5.19 5.09 4.18
N ALA A 11 -5.17 5.50 5.45
CA ALA A 11 -3.93 5.76 6.18
C ALA A 11 -3.93 5.00 7.50
N LEU A 12 -2.84 4.31 7.76
CA LEU A 12 -2.55 3.56 8.97
C LEU A 12 -1.48 4.30 9.76
N GLN A 13 -1.72 4.54 11.04
CA GLN A 13 -0.68 4.96 11.98
C GLN A 13 0.06 3.71 12.48
N LEU A 14 1.37 3.63 12.24
CA LEU A 14 2.17 2.46 12.62
C LEU A 14 2.77 2.60 14.03
N GLY A 15 3.09 3.82 14.45
CA GLY A 15 3.64 4.09 15.78
C GLY A 15 4.71 5.18 15.77
N ARG A 16 5.49 5.25 16.87
CA ARG A 16 6.60 6.20 16.99
C ARG A 16 7.68 5.92 15.95
N ARG A 17 8.42 6.98 15.59
CA ARG A 17 9.55 6.95 14.68
C ARG A 17 10.79 6.42 15.40
N ASP A 18 10.80 5.12 15.63
CA ASP A 18 11.96 4.35 16.05
C ASP A 18 12.51 3.49 14.88
N PRO A 19 13.77 3.02 14.94
CA PRO A 19 14.36 2.23 13.87
C PRO A 19 13.57 0.97 13.48
N ALA A 20 12.93 0.29 14.44
CA ALA A 20 12.17 -0.93 14.15
C ALA A 20 10.86 -0.61 13.42
N THR A 21 10.14 0.43 13.85
CA THR A 21 8.91 0.89 13.18
C THR A 21 9.21 1.38 11.76
N VAL A 22 10.30 2.12 11.56
CA VAL A 22 10.73 2.56 10.23
C VAL A 22 11.09 1.37 9.35
N ALA A 23 11.86 0.40 9.87
CA ALA A 23 12.23 -0.80 9.11
C ALA A 23 10.99 -1.62 8.68
N ARG A 24 10.01 -1.78 9.57
CA ARG A 24 8.72 -2.44 9.26
C ARG A 24 7.96 -1.68 8.17
N ALA A 25 7.89 -0.36 8.24
CA ALA A 25 7.21 0.47 7.24
C ALA A 25 7.87 0.39 5.85
N LEU A 26 9.21 0.38 5.82
CA LEU A 26 9.98 0.21 4.58
C LEU A 26 9.77 -1.18 3.98
N LEU A 27 9.79 -2.22 4.81
CA LEU A 27 9.53 -3.59 4.37
C LEU A 27 8.11 -3.76 3.82
N LEU A 28 7.10 -3.27 4.55
CA LEU A 28 5.72 -3.25 4.08
C LEU A 28 5.61 -2.54 2.73
N GLY A 29 6.23 -1.36 2.60
CA GLY A 29 6.25 -0.60 1.35
C GLY A 29 6.83 -1.36 0.18
N ARG A 30 7.83 -2.20 0.40
CA ARG A 30 8.42 -3.03 -0.66
C ARG A 30 7.52 -4.19 -1.05
N VAL A 31 6.92 -4.86 -0.07
CA VAL A 31 6.08 -6.04 -0.30
C VAL A 31 4.75 -5.65 -0.97
N VAL A 32 4.10 -4.57 -0.51
CA VAL A 32 2.75 -4.21 -0.96
C VAL A 32 2.71 -3.43 -2.27
N LYS A 33 3.80 -2.74 -2.64
CA LYS A 33 3.80 -1.80 -3.78
C LYS A 33 3.40 -2.45 -5.10
N GLN A 34 4.00 -3.59 -5.45
CA GLN A 34 3.71 -4.24 -6.73
C GLN A 34 2.31 -4.90 -6.73
N PRO A 35 1.90 -5.67 -5.70
CA PRO A 35 0.55 -6.24 -5.65
C PRO A 35 -0.55 -5.17 -5.71
N PHE A 36 -0.43 -4.09 -4.93
CA PHE A 36 -1.41 -3.00 -4.89
C PHE A 36 -1.55 -2.31 -6.23
N PHE A 37 -0.42 -1.96 -6.86
CA PHE A 37 -0.41 -1.36 -8.18
C PHE A 37 -0.99 -2.32 -9.22
N SER A 38 -0.50 -3.56 -9.29
CA SER A 38 -0.92 -4.51 -10.32
C SER A 38 -2.42 -4.82 -10.25
N GLN A 39 -2.94 -5.09 -9.05
CA GLN A 39 -4.35 -5.44 -8.88
C GLN A 39 -5.26 -4.27 -9.29
N LEU A 40 -5.05 -3.08 -8.71
CA LEU A 40 -6.00 -1.98 -8.86
C LEU A 40 -5.76 -1.14 -10.12
N ARG A 41 -4.51 -0.98 -10.56
CA ARG A 41 -4.16 -0.20 -11.77
C ARG A 41 -4.25 -1.04 -13.03
N THR A 42 -3.66 -2.24 -13.02
CA THR A 42 -3.47 -3.02 -14.25
C THR A 42 -4.63 -3.99 -14.50
N VAL A 43 -5.02 -4.76 -13.49
CA VAL A 43 -6.07 -5.79 -13.63
C VAL A 43 -7.46 -5.16 -13.61
N GLU A 44 -7.76 -4.38 -12.57
CA GLU A 44 -9.10 -3.80 -12.38
C GLU A 44 -9.27 -2.43 -13.06
N GLN A 45 -8.16 -1.81 -13.50
CA GLN A 45 -8.16 -0.53 -14.23
C GLN A 45 -8.90 0.62 -13.52
N LEU A 46 -8.94 0.59 -12.19
CA LEU A 46 -9.80 1.46 -11.37
C LEU A 46 -9.33 2.90 -11.25
N GLY A 47 -8.07 3.19 -11.52
CA GLY A 47 -7.54 4.54 -11.38
C GLY A 47 -6.31 4.77 -12.22
N TYR A 48 -6.00 6.03 -12.51
CA TYR A 48 -4.74 6.37 -13.17
C TYR A 48 -3.58 6.54 -12.18
N LEU A 49 -3.90 6.92 -10.94
CA LEU A 49 -2.96 7.01 -9.83
C LEU A 49 -3.33 5.95 -8.80
N VAL A 50 -2.44 4.98 -8.62
CA VAL A 50 -2.51 3.97 -7.56
C VAL A 50 -1.16 4.01 -6.85
N TRP A 51 -1.18 4.39 -5.57
CA TRP A 51 0.04 4.64 -4.83
C TRP A 51 -0.05 4.09 -3.41
N SER A 52 1.06 3.52 -2.94
CA SER A 52 1.22 3.09 -1.55
C SER A 52 2.61 3.45 -1.05
N GLY A 53 2.71 3.81 0.23
CA GLY A 53 3.99 4.16 0.84
C GLY A 53 3.88 4.68 2.26
N HIS A 54 5.02 4.71 2.94
CA HIS A 54 5.13 5.28 4.28
C HIS A 54 5.13 6.82 4.22
N PHE A 55 4.73 7.44 5.32
CA PHE A 55 4.82 8.89 5.52
C PHE A 55 5.18 9.17 6.98
N TYR A 56 5.65 10.39 7.25
CA TYR A 56 5.96 10.85 8.59
C TYR A 56 5.05 12.00 8.97
N VAL A 57 4.56 12.00 10.22
CA VAL A 57 3.87 13.14 10.84
C VAL A 57 4.49 13.33 12.21
N GLY A 58 5.34 14.35 12.36
CA GLY A 58 6.11 14.56 13.59
C GLY A 58 6.97 13.34 13.93
N ASP A 59 6.80 12.80 15.14
CA ASP A 59 7.49 11.60 15.63
C ASP A 59 6.73 10.30 15.34
N VAL A 60 5.75 10.32 14.43
CA VAL A 60 4.93 9.16 14.08
C VAL A 60 5.21 8.71 12.64
N VAL A 61 5.34 7.40 12.45
CA VAL A 61 5.37 6.74 11.15
C VAL A 61 3.96 6.29 10.80
N GLY A 62 3.53 6.62 9.58
CA GLY A 62 2.30 6.10 9.00
C GLY A 62 2.55 5.39 7.68
N PHE A 63 1.52 4.69 7.20
CA PHE A 63 1.49 4.07 5.88
C PHE A 63 0.18 4.43 5.18
N ARG A 64 0.25 4.80 3.90
CA ARG A 64 -0.90 5.29 3.16
C ARG A 64 -1.06 4.52 1.85
N PHE A 65 -2.31 4.31 1.50
CA PHE A 65 -2.78 3.82 0.21
C PHE A 65 -3.68 4.87 -0.42
N ARG A 66 -3.56 5.06 -1.72
CA ARG A 66 -4.34 6.06 -2.46
C ARG A 66 -4.68 5.55 -3.84
N ILE A 67 -5.94 5.76 -4.23
CA ILE A 67 -6.44 5.54 -5.58
C ILE A 67 -7.09 6.85 -6.04
N GLN A 68 -6.79 7.28 -7.26
CA GLN A 68 -7.51 8.35 -7.95
C GLN A 68 -7.98 7.84 -9.31
N SER A 69 -9.27 8.04 -9.56
CA SER A 69 -9.99 7.54 -10.72
C SER A 69 -10.68 8.66 -11.46
N GLY A 70 -10.80 8.51 -12.78
CA GLY A 70 -11.70 9.32 -13.61
C GLY A 70 -12.96 8.58 -14.03
N THR A 71 -13.17 7.34 -13.56
CA THR A 71 -14.23 6.44 -14.04
C THR A 71 -15.03 5.76 -12.93
N ALA A 72 -14.45 5.59 -11.74
CA ALA A 72 -15.12 5.01 -10.58
C ALA A 72 -15.35 6.07 -9.50
N ASP A 73 -16.42 5.94 -8.72
CA ASP A 73 -16.68 6.78 -7.55
C ASP A 73 -15.89 6.34 -6.31
N SER A 74 -15.83 7.21 -5.31
CA SER A 74 -15.02 6.99 -4.10
C SER A 74 -15.46 5.80 -3.23
N VAL A 75 -16.75 5.41 -3.30
CA VAL A 75 -17.29 4.28 -2.52
C VAL A 75 -16.80 2.99 -3.14
N HIS A 76 -16.95 2.83 -4.45
CA HIS A 76 -16.44 1.66 -5.16
C HIS A 76 -14.92 1.52 -5.00
N LEU A 77 -14.17 2.62 -5.11
CA LEU A 77 -12.72 2.60 -4.88
C LEU A 77 -12.36 2.12 -3.47
N HIS A 78 -13.15 2.49 -2.47
CA HIS A 78 -12.92 2.10 -1.08
C HIS A 78 -13.15 0.60 -0.90
N GLU A 79 -14.28 0.07 -1.38
CA GLU A 79 -14.60 -1.36 -1.32
C GLU A 79 -13.51 -2.22 -1.98
N ARG A 80 -13.04 -1.82 -3.17
CA ARG A 80 -11.98 -2.55 -3.88
C ARG A 80 -10.65 -2.50 -3.14
N MET A 81 -10.37 -1.38 -2.46
CA MET A 81 -9.20 -1.30 -1.58
C MET A 81 -9.33 -2.21 -0.36
N GLU A 82 -10.49 -2.30 0.28
CA GLU A 82 -10.71 -3.21 1.42
C GLU A 82 -10.52 -4.68 1.01
N VAL A 83 -11.09 -5.08 -0.13
CA VAL A 83 -10.91 -6.43 -0.70
C VAL A 83 -9.42 -6.72 -0.96
N PHE A 84 -8.67 -5.76 -1.49
CA PHE A 84 -7.23 -5.91 -1.64
C PHE A 84 -6.53 -6.09 -0.29
N MET A 85 -6.86 -5.26 0.72
CA MET A 85 -6.21 -5.32 2.03
C MET A 85 -6.41 -6.66 2.71
N GLU A 86 -7.63 -7.20 2.69
CA GLU A 86 -7.93 -8.50 3.28
C GLU A 86 -7.14 -9.62 2.61
N LYS A 87 -7.13 -9.65 1.27
CA LYS A 87 -6.35 -10.61 0.49
C LYS A 87 -4.86 -10.49 0.79
N PHE A 88 -4.31 -9.27 0.75
CA PHE A 88 -2.89 -9.03 1.00
C PHE A 88 -2.48 -9.39 2.43
N ALA A 89 -3.34 -9.14 3.43
CA ALA A 89 -3.07 -9.53 4.80
C ALA A 89 -2.98 -11.06 4.95
N ASN A 90 -3.81 -11.82 4.24
CA ASN A 90 -3.73 -13.27 4.19
C ASN A 90 -2.45 -13.74 3.48
N GLU A 91 -2.11 -13.14 2.33
CA GLU A 91 -0.86 -13.44 1.60
C GLU A 91 0.39 -13.22 2.47
N VAL A 92 0.41 -12.16 3.29
CA VAL A 92 1.51 -11.89 4.22
C VAL A 92 1.54 -12.90 5.37
N ARG A 93 0.38 -13.33 5.88
CA ARG A 93 0.29 -14.33 6.96
C ARG A 93 0.77 -15.70 6.50
N ASP A 94 0.47 -16.05 5.26
CA ASP A 94 0.77 -17.36 4.67
C ASP A 94 2.14 -17.38 3.95
N MET A 95 2.88 -16.27 4.01
CA MET A 95 4.20 -16.13 3.40
C MET A 95 5.21 -17.07 4.09
N SER A 96 5.97 -17.82 3.29
CA SER A 96 7.03 -18.68 3.81
C SER A 96 8.19 -17.85 4.39
N ASP A 97 8.93 -18.43 5.35
CA ASP A 97 10.14 -17.80 5.90
C ASP A 97 11.19 -17.53 4.81
N GLU A 98 11.27 -18.38 3.79
CA GLU A 98 12.17 -18.22 2.65
C GLU A 98 11.80 -17.00 1.81
N ASP A 99 10.52 -16.87 1.46
CA ASP A 99 10.02 -15.71 0.71
C ASP A 99 10.21 -14.42 1.51
N PHE A 100 9.91 -14.46 2.81
CA PHE A 100 10.10 -13.33 3.69
C PHE A 100 11.58 -12.91 3.74
N ALA A 101 12.50 -13.87 3.94
CA ALA A 101 13.93 -13.63 3.94
C ALA A 101 14.42 -13.04 2.61
N HIS A 102 13.88 -13.51 1.48
CA HIS A 102 14.16 -12.94 0.16
C HIS A 102 13.68 -11.48 0.05
N LYS A 103 12.47 -11.14 0.51
CA LYS A 103 11.98 -9.75 0.52
C LYS A 103 12.85 -8.85 1.40
N VAL A 104 13.35 -9.36 2.53
CA VAL A 104 14.25 -8.64 3.43
C VAL A 104 15.64 -8.45 2.82
N SER A 105 16.20 -9.46 2.14
CA SER A 105 17.56 -9.37 1.55
C SER A 105 17.64 -8.30 0.46
N VAL A 106 16.60 -8.18 -0.37
CA VAL A 106 16.49 -7.15 -1.42
C VAL A 106 16.43 -5.73 -0.85
N LEU A 107 15.98 -5.53 0.39
CA LEU A 107 16.06 -4.22 1.04
C LEU A 107 17.49 -3.84 1.42
N ARG A 108 18.29 -4.83 1.86
CA ARG A 108 19.68 -4.60 2.28
C ARG A 108 20.59 -4.26 1.10
N SER A 109 20.28 -4.76 -0.09
CA SER A 109 21.10 -4.58 -1.30
C SER A 109 20.92 -3.24 -2.03
N ASN A 110 20.00 -2.39 -1.56
CA ASN A 110 19.74 -1.05 -2.13
C ASN A 110 20.22 0.08 -1.21
N VAL A 111 21.19 -0.23 -0.33
CA VAL A 111 21.93 0.71 0.53
C VAL A 111 23.38 0.70 0.12
#